data_AF-A0A5R2N4H5-F1
#
_entry.id   AF-A0A5R2N4H5-F1
#
_cell.length_a   1.000
_cell.length_b   1.000
_cell.length_c   1.000
_cell.angle_alpha   90.00
_cell.angle_beta   90.00
_cell.angle_gamma   90.00
#
_symmetry.space_group_name_H-M   'P 1'
#
loop_
_entity.id
_entity.type
_entity.pdbx_description
1 polymer ?
#
loop_
_entity_poly.entity_id
_entity_poly.type
_entity_poly.pdbx_seq_one_letter_code
_entity_poly.pdbx_strand_id
1 'polypeptide(L)' 'LWIVARGINLGLHTRLYFSDEEEANGEDPILARIEHRVRVSTLIAERQGDAYIFDIHLQGEKETVFFDS' A
#
# COMPACT_ATOMS: atom_id res chain seq x y z
N LEU A 1 6.10 -5.99 0.19
CA LEU A 1 7.33 -5.17 0.19
C LEU A 1 7.86 -5.08 1.63
N TRP A 2 9.18 -5.00 1.80
CA TRP A 2 9.83 -4.78 3.09
C TRP A 2 10.77 -3.57 2.96
N ILE A 3 10.54 -2.54 3.76
CA ILE A 3 11.20 -1.24 3.64
C ILE A 3 12.13 -1.02 4.83
N VAL A 4 13.41 -0.80 4.54
CA VAL A 4 14.46 -0.47 5.51
C VAL A 4 15.27 0.71 4.99
N ALA A 5 15.62 1.64 5.87
CA ALA A 5 16.42 2.82 5.54
C ALA A 5 17.04 3.41 6.81
N ARG A 6 18.01 4.32 6.65
CA ARG A 6 18.54 5.10 7.77
C ARG A 6 17.39 5.85 8.45
N GLY A 7 17.17 5.60 9.74
CA GLY A 7 16.07 6.20 10.53
C GLY A 7 14.85 5.29 10.72
N ILE A 8 14.81 4.11 10.08
CA ILE A 8 13.79 3.08 10.30
C ILE A 8 14.40 1.99 11.19
N ASN A 9 14.02 1.97 12.48
CA ASN A 9 14.61 1.06 13.48
C ASN A 9 14.08 -0.38 13.35
N LEU A 10 12.84 -0.55 12.91
CA LEU A 10 12.20 -1.84 12.61
C LEU A 10 11.68 -1.78 11.18
N GLY A 11 12.02 -2.77 10.36
CA GLY A 11 11.62 -2.78 8.96
C GLY A 11 10.11 -2.81 8.79
N LEU A 12 9.60 -2.02 7.85
CA LEU A 12 8.17 -1.83 7.64
C LEU A 12 7.66 -2.77 6.54
N HIS A 13 6.58 -3.50 6.83
CA HIS A 13 5.95 -4.38 5.86
C HIS A 13 4.75 -3.69 5.21
N THR A 14 4.67 -3.73 3.88
CA THR A 14 3.49 -3.24 3.14
C THR A 14 3.21 -4.14 1.93
N ARG A 15 2.14 -3.88 1.19
CA ARG A 15 1.75 -4.58 -0.04
C ARG A 15 1.52 -3.56 -1.15
N LEU A 16 1.68 -4.01 -2.39
CA LEU A 16 1.35 -3.24 -3.59
C LEU A 16 0.24 -4.02 -4.31
N TYR A 17 -0.81 -3.30 -4.66
CA TYR A 17 -1.92 -3.77 -5.48
C TYR A 17 -1.97 -2.95 -6.77
N PHE A 18 -2.67 -3.44 -7.80
CA PHE A 18 -2.71 -2.81 -9.12
C PHE A 18 -4.03 -2.07 -9.33
N SER A 19 -3.98 -0.87 -9.90
CA SER A 19 -5.16 -0.04 -10.13
C SER A 19 -6.18 -0.65 -11.09
N ASP A 20 -5.76 -1.53 -11.99
CA ASP A 20 -6.61 -2.21 -12.98
C ASP A 20 -7.19 -3.55 -12.52
N GLU A 21 -6.92 -3.96 -11.28
CA GLU A 21 -7.43 -5.20 -10.67
C GLU A 21 -8.58 -4.90 -9.68
N GLU A 22 -9.49 -3.99 -10.01
CA GLU A 22 -10.54 -3.50 -9.07
C GLU A 22 -11.41 -4.61 -8.48
N GLU A 23 -11.81 -5.60 -9.30
CA GLU A 23 -12.64 -6.73 -8.85
C GLU A 23 -11.88 -7.60 -7.85
N ALA A 24 -10.66 -8.03 -8.17
CA ALA A 24 -9.83 -8.82 -7.29
C ALA A 24 -9.44 -8.07 -6.01
N ASN A 25 -9.15 -6.76 -6.11
CA ASN A 25 -8.89 -5.90 -4.96
C ASN A 25 -10.12 -5.78 -4.05
N GLY A 26 -11.33 -5.75 -4.63
CA GLY A 26 -12.60 -5.70 -3.90
C GLY A 26 -12.87 -6.95 -3.07
N GLU A 27 -12.41 -8.11 -3.52
CA GLU A 27 -12.59 -9.40 -2.87
C GLU A 27 -11.43 -9.79 -1.92
N ASP A 28 -10.31 -9.07 -1.95
CA ASP A 28 -9.12 -9.39 -1.16
C ASP A 28 -9.40 -9.25 0.37
N PRO A 29 -9.25 -10.33 1.15
CA PRO A 29 -9.56 -10.33 2.58
C PRO A 29 -8.55 -9.54 3.43
N ILE A 30 -7.34 -9.26 2.93
CA ILE A 30 -6.36 -8.41 3.59
C ILE A 30 -6.74 -6.94 3.41
N LEU A 31 -7.14 -6.52 2.21
CA LEU A 31 -7.69 -5.19 1.98
C LEU A 31 -8.99 -4.97 2.78
N ALA A 32 -9.83 -6.01 2.90
CA ALA A 32 -11.04 -5.98 3.72
C ALA A 32 -10.79 -5.73 5.21
N ARG A 33 -9.61 -6.11 5.73
CA ARG A 33 -9.22 -5.91 7.14
C ARG A 33 -8.77 -4.49 7.48
N ILE A 34 -8.57 -3.64 6.47
CA ILE A 34 -8.17 -2.24 6.69
C ILE A 34 -9.41 -1.45 7.15
N GLU A 35 -9.46 -1.13 8.45
CA GLU A 35 -10.59 -0.42 9.08
C GLU A 35 -10.87 0.92 8.41
N HIS A 36 -9.82 1.71 8.16
CA HIS A 36 -9.92 3.02 7.52
C HIS A 36 -9.88 2.82 6.00
N ARG A 37 -11.03 2.54 5.39
CA ARG A 37 -11.16 2.25 3.96
C ARG A 37 -10.53 3.30 3.04
N VAL A 38 -10.52 4.57 3.45
CA VAL A 38 -9.85 5.66 2.70
C VAL A 38 -8.34 5.43 2.51
N ARG A 39 -7.69 4.67 3.42
CA ARG A 39 -6.26 4.35 3.33
C ARG A 39 -5.94 3.23 2.35
N VAL A 40 -6.94 2.47 1.87
CA VAL A 40 -6.73 1.38 0.90
C VAL A 40 -6.06 1.91 -0.37
N SER A 41 -6.44 3.12 -0.81
CA SER A 41 -5.83 3.77 -1.98
C SER A 41 -4.32 3.95 -1.86
N THR A 42 -3.76 4.04 -0.64
CA THR A 42 -2.31 4.15 -0.42
C THR A 42 -1.54 2.86 -0.72
N LEU A 43 -2.24 1.76 -0.98
CA LEU A 43 -1.69 0.45 -1.37
C LEU A 43 -1.86 0.16 -2.86
N ILE A 44 -2.59 1.01 -3.59
CA ILE A 44 -2.87 0.83 -5.02
C ILE A 44 -1.82 1.59 -5.84
N ALA A 45 -1.12 0.88 -6.72
CA ALA A 45 -0.20 1.46 -7.67
C ALA A 45 -0.96 1.90 -8.93
N GLU A 46 -0.76 3.15 -9.34
CA GLU A 46 -1.44 3.76 -10.47
C GLU A 46 -0.75 3.40 -11.78
N ARG A 47 -1.51 2.89 -12.76
CA ARG A 47 -1.00 2.57 -14.10
C ARG A 47 -0.70 3.86 -14.87
N GLN A 48 0.55 4.03 -15.29
CA GLN A 48 1.02 5.14 -16.14
C GLN A 48 1.71 4.57 -17.39
N GLY A 49 0.97 4.49 -18.49
CA GLY A 49 1.47 3.86 -19.73
C GLY A 49 1.72 2.37 -19.49
N ASP A 50 2.97 1.92 -19.65
CA ASP A 50 3.37 0.52 -19.43
C ASP A 50 4.02 0.27 -18.06
N ALA A 51 3.95 1.24 -17.15
CA ALA A 51 4.48 1.14 -15.81
C ALA A 51 3.40 1.37 -14.75
N TYR A 52 3.68 0.97 -13.51
CA TYR A 52 2.88 1.31 -12.34
C TYR A 52 3.72 2.16 -11.40
N ILE A 53 3.13 3.25 -10.90
CA ILE A 53 3.77 4.14 -9.94
C ILE A 53 3.16 3.89 -8.56
N PHE A 54 4.04 3.62 -7.59
CA PHE A 54 3.65 3.33 -6.20
C PHE A 54 4.51 4.16 -5.24
N ASP A 55 3.93 5.26 -4.76
CA ASP A 55 4.59 6.16 -3.82
C ASP A 55 4.43 5.69 -2.38
N ILE A 56 5.55 5.46 -1.69
CA ILE A 56 5.55 5.09 -0.28
C ILE A 56 5.75 6.34 0.58
N HIS A 57 4.73 6.68 1.36
CA HIS A 57 4.75 7.79 2.30
C HIS A 57 4.90 7.23 3.72
N LEU A 58 6.02 7.53 4.38
CA LEU A 58 6.32 6.99 5.72
C LEU A 58 5.47 7.61 6.84
N GLN A 59 4.95 8.83 6.63
CA GLN A 59 4.12 9.55 7.60
C GLN A 59 3.33 10.66 6.90
N GLY A 60 2.24 11.10 7.51
CA GLY A 60 1.45 12.27 7.11
C GLY A 60 0.07 11.91 6.57
N GLU A 61 -0.57 12.84 5.88
CA GLU A 61 -1.95 12.67 5.38
C GLU A 61 -2.09 11.48 4.41
N LYS A 62 -1.04 11.20 3.62
CA LYS A 62 -0.99 10.11 2.63
C LYS A 62 -0.24 8.88 3.11
N GLU A 63 -0.02 8.73 4.41
CA GLU A 63 0.78 7.65 4.98
C GLU A 63 0.33 6.26 4.47
N THR A 64 1.27 5.55 3.85
CA THR A 64 1.07 4.19 3.33
C THR A 64 0.72 3.25 4.47
N VAL A 65 -0.24 2.36 4.23
CA VAL A 65 -0.56 1.32 5.22
C VAL A 65 0.63 0.37 5.37
N PHE A 66 1.11 0.24 6.61
CA PHE A 66 2.08 -0.77 7.00
C PHE A 66 1.40 -1.82 7.88
N PHE A 67 1.79 -3.09 7.70
CA PHE A 67 1.24 -4.22 8.44
C PHE A 67 2.23 -4.62 9.54
N ASP A 68 1.69 -4.82 10.74
CA ASP A 68 2.42 -5.50 11.80
C ASP A 68 2.35 -7.02 11.59
N SER A 69 3.45 -7.69 11.93
CA SER A 69 3.60 -9.16 11.90
C SER A 69 2.94 -9.83 13.09
#